data_AF-A0A945AMF8-F1
#
_entry.id   AF-A0A945AMF8-F1
#
_cell.length_a   1.000
_cell.length_b   1.000
_cell.length_c   1.000
_cell.angle_alpha   90.00
_cell.angle_beta   90.00
_cell.angle_gamma   90.00
#
_symmetry.space_group_name_H-M   'P 1'
#
loop_
_entity.id
_entity.type
_entity.pdbx_description
1 polymer ?
#
loop_
_entity_poly.entity_id
_entity_poly.type
_entity_poly.pdbx_seq_one_letter_code
_entity_poly.pdbx_strand_id
1 'polypeptide(L)'
;MTNRLSQETSPMISTLNDLAKLANYSLMDSLNCDPDAKAHGADHAPRQVFTGHYVPVNPTLIKDSEYVAHSKNFFRELGFADSMAQSADFVRMFSGDLADVPEPLRKIGWATGYALSI
;
A
#
# COMPACT_ATOMS: atom_id res chain seq x y z
N MET A 1 -20.66 6.66 34.23
CA MET A 1 -19.23 6.31 34.31
C MET A 1 -18.67 6.35 32.91
N THR A 2 -17.96 7.41 32.55
CA THR A 2 -17.29 7.54 31.25
C THR A 2 -16.04 6.68 31.26
N ASN A 3 -16.10 5.51 30.62
CA ASN A 3 -14.92 4.71 30.31
C ASN A 3 -14.09 5.51 29.30
N ARG A 4 -13.15 6.30 29.81
CA ARG A 4 -12.08 6.88 29.00
C ARG A 4 -11.15 5.71 28.69
N LEU A 5 -11.37 5.05 27.55
CA LEU A 5 -10.37 4.17 26.96
C LEU A 5 -9.07 4.98 26.93
N SER A 6 -8.10 4.57 27.73
CA SER A 6 -6.76 5.14 27.67
C SER A 6 -6.33 5.08 26.21
N GLN A 7 -6.18 6.24 25.57
CA GLN A 7 -5.51 6.33 24.28
C GLN A 7 -4.05 5.96 24.55
N GLU A 8 -3.76 4.66 24.53
CA GLU A 8 -2.41 4.14 24.30
C GLU A 8 -1.90 4.90 23.08
N THR A 9 -0.98 5.84 23.32
CA THR A 9 -0.44 6.68 22.27
C THR A 9 0.43 5.75 21.44
N SER A 10 -0.12 5.25 20.34
CA SER A 10 0.62 4.37 19.44
C SER A 10 1.93 5.07 19.08
N PRO A 11 3.08 4.39 19.19
CA PRO A 11 4.37 5.01 18.94
C PRO A 11 4.40 5.59 17.52
N MET A 12 4.95 6.79 17.40
CA MET A 12 5.02 7.49 16.13
C MET A 12 5.84 6.69 15.12
N ILE A 13 5.25 6.43 13.96
CA ILE A 13 5.89 5.73 12.85
C ILE A 13 6.81 6.75 12.19
N SER A 14 8.12 6.51 12.27
CA SER A 14 9.14 7.48 11.82
C SER A 14 9.99 6.98 10.66
N THR A 15 9.88 5.69 10.33
CA THR A 15 10.63 5.04 9.26
C THR A 15 9.75 4.06 8.47
N LEU A 16 10.15 3.73 7.24
CA LEU A 16 9.45 2.71 6.45
C LEU A 16 9.48 1.34 7.13
N ASN A 17 10.54 1.02 7.88
CA ASN A 17 10.63 -0.21 8.67
C ASN A 17 9.58 -0.27 9.79
N ASP A 18 9.27 0.86 10.42
CA ASP A 18 8.23 0.91 11.44
C ASP A 18 6.85 0.71 10.81
N LEU A 19 6.61 1.29 9.64
CA LEU A 19 5.39 1.07 8.87
C LEU A 19 5.25 -0.41 8.45
N ALA A 20 6.33 -1.04 7.99
CA ALA A 20 6.32 -2.42 7.53
C ALA A 20 5.83 -3.39 8.60
N LYS A 21 6.24 -3.21 9.86
CA LYS A 21 5.78 -4.03 11.00
C LYS A 21 4.27 -3.99 11.21
N LEU A 22 3.58 -2.97 10.70
CA LEU A 22 2.14 -2.78 10.81
C LEU A 22 1.38 -3.29 9.58
N ALA A 23 2.08 -3.72 8.53
CA ALA A 23 1.45 -4.21 7.32
C ALA A 23 0.65 -5.48 7.61
N ASN A 24 -0.61 -5.47 7.19
CA ASN A 24 -1.53 -6.58 7.38
C ASN A 24 -2.20 -6.91 6.03
N TYR A 25 -1.97 -8.13 5.55
CA TYR A 25 -2.48 -8.61 4.27
C TYR A 25 -3.69 -9.54 4.41
N SER A 26 -4.32 -9.61 5.60
CA SER A 26 -5.46 -10.51 5.85
C SER A 26 -6.62 -10.32 4.87
N LEU A 27 -6.87 -9.09 4.40
CA LEU A 27 -7.84 -8.83 3.36
C LEU A 27 -7.50 -9.61 2.08
N MET A 28 -6.27 -9.46 1.58
CA MET A 28 -5.79 -10.18 0.40
C MET A 28 -5.77 -11.69 0.60
N ASP A 29 -5.41 -12.15 1.81
CA ASP A 29 -5.30 -13.56 2.16
C ASP A 29 -6.68 -14.24 2.32
N SER A 30 -7.75 -13.46 2.53
CA SER A 30 -9.13 -13.95 2.66
C SER A 30 -9.96 -13.82 1.37
N LEU A 31 -9.46 -13.08 0.37
CA LEU A 31 -10.13 -12.87 -0.90
C LEU A 31 -9.65 -13.85 -1.97
N ASN A 32 -10.52 -14.17 -2.93
CA ASN A 32 -10.18 -14.99 -4.08
C ASN A 32 -9.42 -14.15 -5.11
N CYS A 33 -8.20 -14.56 -5.46
CA CYS A 33 -7.50 -14.03 -6.63
C CYS A 33 -8.26 -14.40 -7.91
N ASP A 34 -8.22 -13.53 -8.92
CA ASP A 34 -8.62 -13.87 -10.28
C ASP A 34 -7.78 -15.08 -10.77
N PRO A 35 -8.41 -16.19 -11.20
CA PRO A 35 -7.72 -17.38 -11.70
C PRO A 35 -6.85 -17.13 -12.93
N ASP A 36 -7.18 -16.11 -13.73
CA ASP A 36 -6.44 -15.77 -14.96
C ASP A 36 -5.29 -14.78 -14.69
N ALA A 37 -5.10 -14.38 -13.43
CA ALA A 37 -4.03 -13.47 -13.06
C ALA A 37 -2.66 -14.14 -13.05
N LYS A 38 -1.63 -13.36 -13.38
CA LYS A 38 -0.26 -13.83 -13.36
C LYS A 38 0.32 -13.61 -11.97
N ALA A 39 0.88 -14.66 -11.38
CA ALA A 39 1.45 -14.61 -10.02
C ALA A 39 2.48 -13.48 -9.82
N HIS A 40 3.26 -13.13 -10.85
CA HIS A 40 4.26 -12.05 -10.81
C HIS A 40 3.67 -10.63 -11.02
N GLY A 41 2.36 -10.50 -11.20
CA GLY A 41 1.67 -9.21 -11.35
C GLY A 41 1.85 -8.46 -12.67
N ALA A 42 2.49 -9.05 -13.71
CA ALA A 42 2.57 -8.42 -15.03
C ALA A 42 1.24 -8.48 -15.83
N ASP A 43 0.19 -7.91 -15.23
CA ASP A 43 -1.18 -7.78 -15.72
C ASP A 43 -1.50 -6.30 -16.03
N HIS A 44 -0.67 -5.67 -16.86
CA HIS A 44 -0.79 -4.23 -17.17
C HIS A 44 -1.71 -3.95 -18.37
N ALA A 45 -2.08 -4.99 -19.12
CA ALA A 45 -2.95 -4.88 -20.27
C ALA A 45 -4.43 -4.90 -19.83
N PRO A 46 -5.30 -4.04 -20.40
CA PRO A 46 -6.72 -4.10 -20.12
C PRO A 46 -7.31 -5.46 -20.51
N ARG A 47 -8.09 -6.05 -19.62
CA ARG A 47 -8.86 -7.28 -19.86
C ARG A 47 -10.09 -7.33 -18.96
N GLN A 48 -11.07 -8.14 -19.35
CA GLN A 48 -12.21 -8.45 -18.49
C GLN A 48 -11.78 -9.40 -17.36
N VAL A 49 -12.34 -9.19 -16.17
CA VAL A 49 -12.19 -10.06 -15.01
C VAL A 49 -13.56 -10.67 -14.74
N PHE A 50 -13.73 -11.94 -15.06
CA PHE A 50 -15.03 -12.62 -14.94
C PHE A 50 -15.29 -13.16 -13.53
N THR A 51 -14.23 -13.47 -12.78
CA THR A 51 -14.30 -14.04 -11.43
C THR A 51 -13.07 -13.64 -10.62
N GLY A 52 -13.12 -13.87 -9.31
CA GLY A 52 -12.13 -13.35 -8.36
C GLY A 52 -12.43 -11.91 -7.91
N HIS A 53 -11.86 -11.55 -6.77
CA HIS A 53 -12.05 -10.24 -6.13
C HIS A 53 -10.94 -9.25 -6.48
N TYR A 54 -9.75 -9.74 -6.85
CA TYR A 54 -8.62 -8.90 -7.20
C TYR A 54 -7.68 -9.57 -8.21
N VAL A 55 -6.85 -8.75 -8.86
CA VAL A 55 -5.76 -9.15 -9.75
C VAL A 55 -4.44 -8.63 -9.16
N PRO A 56 -3.45 -9.49 -8.87
CA PRO A 56 -2.08 -9.07 -8.59
C PRO A 56 -1.53 -8.16 -9.68
N VAL A 57 -0.93 -7.04 -9.31
CA VAL A 57 -0.31 -6.10 -10.25
C VAL A 57 1.05 -5.64 -9.75
N ASN A 58 2.04 -5.62 -10.64
CA ASN A 58 3.34 -5.03 -10.37
C ASN A 58 3.30 -3.55 -10.80
N PRO A 59 3.49 -2.58 -9.89
CA PRO A 59 3.50 -1.17 -10.27
C PRO A 59 4.57 -0.87 -11.32
N THR A 60 4.27 0.08 -12.21
CA THR A 60 5.28 0.63 -13.11
C THR A 60 5.96 1.81 -12.42
N LEU A 61 7.27 1.70 -12.21
CA LEU A 61 8.08 2.74 -11.59
C LEU A 61 8.02 4.07 -12.35
N ILE A 62 7.81 5.16 -11.61
CA ILE A 62 8.03 6.53 -12.08
C ILE A 62 9.53 6.84 -12.02
N LYS A 63 10.15 7.13 -13.16
CA LYS A 63 11.57 7.53 -13.23
C LYS A 63 11.77 8.92 -12.63
N ASP A 64 12.92 9.11 -11.98
CA ASP A 64 13.36 10.40 -11.42
C ASP A 64 12.27 11.05 -10.55
N SER A 65 11.67 10.25 -9.66
CA SER A 65 10.57 10.70 -8.79
C SER A 65 11.05 11.70 -7.74
N GLU A 66 10.25 12.75 -7.53
CA GLU A 66 10.52 13.82 -6.57
C GLU A 66 9.34 14.01 -5.61
N TYR A 67 9.65 14.32 -4.35
CA TYR A 67 8.64 14.71 -3.38
C TYR A 67 8.08 16.09 -3.73
N VAL A 68 6.75 16.21 -3.81
CA VAL A 68 6.05 17.49 -4.06
C VAL A 68 5.41 18.03 -2.79
N ALA A 69 4.50 17.25 -2.18
CA ALA A 69 3.76 17.65 -1.00
C ALA A 69 3.18 16.44 -0.25
N HIS A 70 2.86 16.61 1.04
CA HIS A 70 2.02 15.70 1.82
C HIS A 70 1.09 16.49 2.74
N SER A 71 0.02 15.85 3.20
CA SER A 71 -0.87 16.42 4.21
C SER A 71 -0.36 16.11 5.62
N LYS A 72 0.13 17.12 6.33
CA LYS A 72 0.56 17.00 7.73
C LYS A 72 -0.56 16.55 8.67
N ASN A 73 -1.79 16.97 8.37
CA ASN A 73 -2.96 16.56 9.15
C ASN A 73 -3.21 15.06 8.99
N PHE A 74 -3.15 14.55 7.75
CA PHE A 74 -3.34 13.13 7.49
C PHE A 74 -2.21 12.28 8.06
N PHE A 75 -0.95 12.74 7.96
CA PHE A 75 0.18 12.09 8.62
C PHE A 75 -0.02 11.99 10.14
N ARG A 76 -0.46 13.06 10.79
CA ARG A 76 -0.78 13.04 12.22
C ARG A 76 -1.91 12.07 12.57
N GLU A 77 -2.95 11.98 11.74
CA GLU A 77 -4.05 11.01 11.92
C GLU A 77 -3.59 9.56 11.78
N LEU A 78 -2.65 9.29 10.87
CA LEU A 78 -2.03 7.98 10.68
C LEU A 78 -0.90 7.69 11.68
N GLY A 79 -0.47 8.67 12.49
CA GLY A 79 0.66 8.55 13.42
C GLY A 79 2.04 8.56 12.74
N PHE A 80 2.14 9.11 11.53
CA PHE A 80 3.38 9.20 10.76
C PHE A 80 4.14 10.49 11.10
N ALA A 81 5.48 10.41 11.14
CA ALA A 81 6.33 11.58 11.23
C ALA A 81 6.40 12.30 9.86
N ASP A 82 6.25 13.63 9.84
CA ASP A 82 6.33 14.44 8.61
C ASP A 82 7.65 14.23 7.84
N SER A 83 8.74 13.89 8.54
CA SER A 83 10.05 13.61 7.93
C SER A 83 10.04 12.40 7.00
N MET A 84 9.12 11.44 7.20
CA MET A 84 9.01 10.26 6.33
C MET A 84 8.65 10.62 4.90
N ALA A 85 7.87 11.68 4.68
CA ALA A 85 7.43 12.05 3.34
C ALA A 85 8.60 12.40 2.39
N GLN A 86 9.77 12.75 2.95
CA GLN A 86 10.97 13.11 2.21
C GLN A 86 12.08 12.05 2.30
N SER A 87 11.85 10.94 3.01
CA SER A 87 12.86 9.87 3.06
C SER A 87 12.92 9.11 1.73
N ALA A 88 14.12 8.76 1.30
CA ALA A 88 14.36 8.18 -0.03
C ALA A 88 13.62 6.84 -0.24
N ASP A 89 13.49 6.04 0.82
CA ASP A 89 12.77 4.76 0.82
C ASP A 89 11.26 4.93 0.69
N PHE A 90 10.68 5.91 1.36
CA PHE A 90 9.26 6.26 1.27
C PHE A 90 8.92 6.80 -0.11
N VAL A 91 9.70 7.77 -0.63
CA VAL A 91 9.51 8.32 -1.98
C VAL A 91 9.60 7.22 -3.04
N ARG A 92 10.57 6.30 -2.93
CA ARG A 92 10.69 5.13 -3.82
C ARG A 92 9.45 4.25 -3.80
N MET A 93 9.00 3.81 -2.62
CA MET A 93 7.81 2.96 -2.49
C MET A 93 6.57 3.62 -3.11
N PHE A 94 6.32 4.90 -2.81
CA PHE A 94 5.17 5.64 -3.31
C PHE A 94 5.31 6.12 -4.77
N SER A 95 6.46 5.89 -5.40
CA SER A 95 6.67 6.08 -6.85
C SER A 95 6.63 4.77 -7.64
N GLY A 96 6.25 3.67 -7.00
CA GLY A 96 6.08 2.36 -7.64
C GLY A 96 7.34 1.50 -7.65
N ASP A 97 8.42 1.91 -6.98
CA ASP A 97 9.60 1.05 -6.78
C ASP A 97 9.42 0.19 -5.52
N LEU A 98 9.09 -1.09 -5.73
CA LEU A 98 8.93 -2.07 -4.65
C LEU A 98 10.11 -3.04 -4.52
N ALA A 99 11.23 -2.82 -5.22
CA ALA A 99 12.34 -3.77 -5.24
C ALA A 99 12.95 -3.99 -3.84
N ASP A 100 13.07 -2.89 -3.08
CA ASP A 100 13.81 -2.80 -1.82
C ASP A 100 12.92 -2.38 -0.63
N VAL A 101 11.62 -2.68 -0.68
CA VAL A 101 10.74 -2.46 0.48
C VAL A 101 11.08 -3.45 1.60
N PRO A 102 11.05 -3.03 2.88
CA PRO A 102 11.35 -3.91 3.98
C PRO A 102 10.25 -4.95 4.23
N GLU A 103 10.65 -6.16 4.60
CA GLU A 103 9.73 -7.22 5.01
C GLU A 103 8.89 -6.76 6.22
N PRO A 104 7.58 -7.13 6.31
CA PRO A 104 6.83 -8.02 5.44
C PRO A 104 6.11 -7.31 4.27
N LEU A 105 6.52 -6.11 3.86
CA LEU A 105 5.85 -5.42 2.74
C LEU A 105 5.99 -6.24 1.45
N ARG A 106 4.85 -6.53 0.80
CA ARG A 106 4.80 -7.25 -0.46
C ARG A 106 5.33 -6.39 -1.60
N LYS A 107 6.10 -7.02 -2.49
CA LYS A 107 6.65 -6.40 -3.72
C LYS A 107 5.65 -6.38 -4.88
N ILE A 108 4.42 -6.83 -4.65
CA ILE A 108 3.35 -6.93 -5.63
C ILE A 108 2.12 -6.28 -5.02
N GLY A 109 1.50 -5.36 -5.76
CA GLY A 109 0.22 -4.74 -5.42
C GLY A 109 -0.96 -5.55 -5.94
N TRP A 110 -2.15 -4.96 -5.88
CA TRP A 110 -3.37 -5.58 -6.38
C TRP A 110 -4.34 -4.50 -6.87
N ALA A 111 -5.20 -4.89 -7.82
CA ALA A 111 -6.27 -4.06 -8.32
C ALA A 111 -7.60 -4.81 -8.21
N THR A 112 -8.66 -4.11 -7.81
CA THR A 112 -10.03 -4.66 -7.84
C THR A 112 -10.64 -4.47 -9.21
N GLY A 113 -11.31 -5.50 -9.70
CA GLY A 113 -12.29 -5.31 -10.76
C GLY A 113 -13.44 -4.43 -10.27
N TYR A 114 -14.09 -3.71 -11.17
CA TYR A 114 -15.37 -3.05 -10.92
C TYR A 114 -16.29 -3.32 -12.10
N ALA A 115 -17.60 -3.36 -11.83
CA ALA A 115 -18.60 -3.46 -12.87
C ALA A 115 -18.99 -2.05 -13.33
N LEU A 116 -19.06 -1.85 -14.64
CA LEU A 116 -19.69 -0.67 -15.21
C LEU A 116 -21.14 -1.05 -15.54
N SER A 117 -22.10 -0.44 -14.84
CA SER A 117 -23.50 -0.52 -15.22
C SER A 117 -23.74 0.52 -16.32
N ILE A 118 -23.82 0.06 -17.57
CA ILE A 118 -24.25 0.87 -18.72
C ILE A 118 -25.69 0.57 -19.10
#